data_AF-A0A1Q4GRH3-F1
#
_entry.id   AF-A0A1Q4GRH3-F1
#
_cell.length_a   1.000
_cell.length_b   1.000
_cell.length_c   1.000
_cell.angle_alpha   90.00
_cell.angle_beta   90.00
_cell.angle_gamma   90.00
#
_symmetry.space_group_name_H-M   'P 1'
#
loop_
_entity.id
_entity.type
_entity.pdbx_description
1 polymer ?
#
loop_
_entity_poly.entity_id
_entity_poly.type
_entity_poly.pdbx_seq_one_letter_code
_entity_poly.pdbx_strand_id
1 'polypeptide(L)'
;MIKLKHAALAAIQIFTLQAGVAFAAEEPLPPDQAFKLKVSLRGSNTVIAEFTPAKGHYLYKNKTFFALKNSSGMLIREVRLPPGEVKNDPFFGTMETYKKPIQVEIVLDRTPKAKRLTLLANYQGCNEKIGVCYPPQQKSFDLVFP
;
A
#
# COMPACT_ATOMS: atom_id res chain seq x y z
N MET A 1 27.03 81.99 22.03
CA MET A 1 25.70 81.55 21.60
C MET A 1 25.86 80.49 20.50
N ILE A 2 25.63 79.24 20.91
CA ILE A 2 25.37 77.97 20.21
C ILE A 2 25.42 77.99 18.67
N LYS A 3 26.37 77.25 18.06
CA LYS A 3 26.17 76.64 16.73
C LYS A 3 26.41 75.12 16.81
N LEU A 4 25.37 74.41 16.40
CA LEU A 4 25.06 73.00 16.60
C LEU A 4 25.91 72.11 15.68
N LYS A 5 26.55 71.08 16.24
CA LYS A 5 27.26 70.03 15.50
C LYS A 5 26.21 69.14 14.81
N HIS A 6 26.29 69.01 13.49
CA HIS A 6 25.43 68.09 12.74
C HIS A 6 25.97 66.66 12.95
N ALA A 7 25.25 65.89 13.76
CA ALA A 7 25.51 64.47 13.95
C ALA A 7 25.12 63.72 12.67
N ALA A 8 26.06 62.93 12.14
CA ALA A 8 25.80 62.00 11.05
C ALA A 8 24.85 60.90 11.56
N LEU A 9 23.65 60.83 10.98
CA LEU A 9 22.72 59.74 11.23
C LEU A 9 23.13 58.56 10.34
N ALA A 10 23.86 57.60 10.89
CA ALA A 10 24.12 56.33 10.23
C ALA A 10 22.87 55.43 10.38
N ALA A 11 22.13 55.23 9.29
CA ALA A 11 21.01 54.30 9.26
C ALA A 11 21.54 52.85 9.21
N ILE A 12 21.48 52.15 10.35
CA ILE A 12 21.79 50.71 10.42
C ILE A 12 20.61 49.95 9.81
N GLN A 13 20.77 49.44 8.58
CA GLN A 13 19.82 48.51 7.98
C GLN A 13 20.09 47.10 8.50
N ILE A 14 19.18 46.60 9.33
CA ILE A 14 19.18 45.21 9.80
C ILE A 14 18.65 44.34 8.66
N PHE A 15 19.54 43.61 8.00
CA PHE A 15 19.18 42.62 6.99
C PHE A 15 18.74 41.34 7.70
N THR A 16 17.44 41.17 7.94
CA THR A 16 16.89 39.93 8.50
C THR A 16 17.02 38.79 7.50
N LEU A 17 17.88 37.81 7.83
CA LEU A 17 18.04 36.58 7.07
C LEU A 17 16.77 35.72 7.24
N GLN A 18 15.87 35.77 6.27
CA GLN A 18 14.67 34.94 6.25
C GLN A 18 15.07 33.51 5.85
N ALA A 19 15.28 32.64 6.83
CA ALA A 19 15.47 31.22 6.59
C ALA A 19 14.15 30.62 6.07
N GLY A 20 14.11 30.26 4.79
CA GLY A 20 12.98 29.56 4.19
C GLY A 20 12.82 28.19 4.82
N VAL A 21 11.65 27.94 5.43
CA VAL A 21 11.30 26.62 5.96
C VAL A 21 11.00 25.71 4.77
N ALA A 22 11.93 24.83 4.41
CA ALA A 22 11.70 23.81 3.39
C ALA A 22 10.78 22.74 3.98
N PHE A 23 9.51 22.70 3.56
CA PHE A 23 8.63 21.58 3.83
C PHE A 23 9.11 20.39 3.00
N ALA A 24 9.76 19.42 3.65
CA ALA A 24 10.09 18.16 3.01
C ALA A 24 8.78 17.44 2.64
N ALA A 25 8.52 17.27 1.33
CA ALA A 25 7.43 16.43 0.86
C ALA A 25 7.73 14.98 1.27
N GLU A 26 6.78 14.31 1.91
CA GLU A 26 6.93 12.92 2.33
C GLU A 26 6.87 12.02 1.08
N GLU A 27 7.99 11.36 0.76
CA GLU A 27 8.06 10.47 -0.40
C GLU A 27 7.18 9.23 -0.21
N PRO A 28 6.49 8.75 -1.27
CA PRO A 28 5.71 7.53 -1.19
C PRO A 28 6.61 6.32 -0.92
N LEU A 29 6.18 5.45 -0.01
CA LEU A 29 6.87 4.17 0.23
C LEU A 29 6.89 3.32 -1.05
N PRO A 30 7.91 2.49 -1.26
CA PRO A 30 7.83 1.46 -2.29
C PRO A 30 6.61 0.55 -2.07
N PRO A 31 5.94 0.05 -3.13
CA PRO A 31 4.72 -0.76 -3.01
C PRO A 31 4.85 -1.95 -2.05
N ASP A 32 6.01 -2.61 -2.01
CA ASP A 32 6.26 -3.79 -1.17
C ASP A 32 6.42 -3.45 0.31
N GLN A 33 6.75 -2.20 0.61
CA GLN A 33 6.76 -1.67 1.97
C GLN A 33 5.37 -1.16 2.37
N ALA A 34 4.65 -0.55 1.42
CA ALA A 34 3.30 -0.04 1.60
C ALA A 34 2.27 -1.17 1.81
N PHE A 35 2.43 -2.31 1.14
CA PHE A 35 1.50 -3.43 1.14
C PHE A 35 2.25 -4.75 1.27
N LYS A 36 2.75 -5.04 2.48
CA LYS A 36 3.45 -6.30 2.73
C LYS A 36 2.51 -7.46 2.50
N LEU A 37 2.92 -8.41 1.67
CA LEU A 37 2.17 -9.63 1.35
C LEU A 37 2.99 -10.86 1.74
N LYS A 38 2.41 -11.73 2.56
CA LYS A 38 2.94 -13.07 2.84
C LYS A 38 1.97 -14.11 2.31
N VAL A 39 2.50 -15.22 1.81
CA VAL A 39 1.70 -16.33 1.29
C VAL A 39 2.18 -17.62 1.91
N SER A 40 1.25 -18.46 2.37
CA SER A 40 1.52 -19.75 2.98
C SER A 40 0.46 -20.78 2.57
N LEU A 41 0.71 -22.06 2.89
CA LEU A 41 -0.23 -23.15 2.67
C LEU A 41 -0.85 -23.57 4.00
N ARG A 42 -2.14 -23.89 3.99
CA ARG A 42 -2.89 -24.42 5.14
C ARG A 42 -3.62 -25.70 4.73
N GLY A 43 -3.29 -26.80 5.39
CA GLY A 43 -3.87 -28.11 5.08
C GLY A 43 -3.52 -28.59 3.66
N SER A 44 -4.45 -29.32 3.03
CA SER A 44 -4.20 -29.99 1.75
C SER A 44 -4.61 -29.17 0.51
N ASN A 45 -5.39 -28.10 0.67
CA ASN A 45 -5.99 -27.41 -0.46
C ASN A 45 -6.23 -25.91 -0.27
N THR A 46 -5.69 -25.29 0.79
CA THR A 46 -5.89 -23.86 1.03
C THR A 46 -4.57 -23.11 0.92
N VAL A 47 -4.58 -22.01 0.19
CA VAL A 47 -3.53 -20.99 0.19
C VAL A 47 -4.01 -19.82 1.05
N ILE A 48 -3.14 -19.31 1.91
CA ILE A 48 -3.40 -18.17 2.77
C ILE A 48 -2.56 -17.00 2.28
N ALA A 49 -3.21 -15.88 1.99
CA ALA A 49 -2.56 -14.62 1.64
C ALA A 49 -2.81 -13.59 2.76
N GLU A 50 -1.73 -13.09 3.37
CA GLU A 50 -1.77 -12.13 4.45
C GLU A 50 -1.26 -10.77 3.96
N PHE A 51 -2.16 -9.80 3.87
CA PHE A 51 -1.79 -8.43 3.57
C PHE A 51 -1.64 -7.62 4.85
N THR A 52 -0.58 -6.83 4.92
CA THR A 52 -0.34 -5.84 5.98
C THR A 52 -0.07 -4.48 5.34
N PRO A 53 -1.11 -3.67 5.10
CA PRO A 53 -0.94 -2.28 4.72
C PRO A 53 -0.11 -1.53 5.78
N ALA A 54 0.84 -0.71 5.34
CA ALA A 54 1.58 0.18 6.21
C ALA A 54 0.65 1.25 6.81
N LYS A 55 1.08 1.90 7.88
CA LYS A 55 0.31 3.00 8.49
C LYS A 55 -0.02 4.06 7.43
N GLY A 56 -1.27 4.50 7.41
CA GLY A 56 -1.77 5.49 6.42
C GLY A 56 -2.01 4.93 5.02
N HIS A 57 -1.82 3.63 4.80
CA HIS A 57 -2.09 2.98 3.52
C HIS A 57 -3.33 2.08 3.61
N TYR A 58 -3.98 1.86 2.48
CA TYR A 58 -5.10 0.95 2.38
C TYR A 58 -5.16 0.24 1.04
N LEU A 59 -5.67 -0.99 1.05
CA LEU A 59 -5.98 -1.77 -0.15
C LEU A 59 -7.46 -1.66 -0.50
N TYR A 60 -7.81 -1.70 -1.78
CA TYR A 60 -9.19 -1.83 -2.20
C TYR A 60 -9.61 -3.30 -2.26
N LYS A 61 -10.73 -3.63 -1.63
CA LYS A 61 -11.27 -4.99 -1.61
C LYS A 61 -11.58 -5.52 -3.00
N ASN A 62 -12.33 -4.75 -3.79
CA ASN A 62 -12.75 -5.13 -5.14
C ASN A 62 -11.61 -5.12 -6.18
N LYS A 63 -10.42 -4.65 -5.81
CA LYS A 63 -9.22 -4.68 -6.65
C LYS A 63 -8.17 -5.66 -6.12
N THR A 64 -8.51 -6.47 -5.11
CA THR A 64 -7.67 -7.55 -4.59
C THR A 64 -8.21 -8.88 -5.09
N PHE A 65 -7.48 -9.56 -5.97
CA PHE A 65 -7.93 -10.80 -6.59
C PHE A 65 -6.76 -11.72 -6.96
N PHE A 66 -7.07 -13.00 -7.14
CA PHE A 66 -6.06 -14.05 -7.27
C PHE A 66 -6.30 -14.89 -8.51
N ALA A 67 -5.20 -15.35 -9.11
CA ALA A 67 -5.21 -16.31 -10.20
C ALA A 67 -4.12 -17.35 -9.99
N LEU A 68 -4.19 -18.47 -10.70
CA LEU A 68 -3.17 -19.49 -10.71
C LEU A 68 -2.46 -19.54 -12.06
N LYS A 69 -1.15 -19.81 -12.02
CA LYS A 69 -0.33 -20.27 -13.14
C LYS A 69 0.32 -21.59 -12.77
N ASN A 70 0.79 -22.35 -13.77
CA ASN A 70 1.49 -23.62 -13.56
C ASN A 70 0.74 -24.60 -12.63
N SER A 71 -0.59 -24.60 -12.69
CA SER A 71 -1.46 -25.22 -11.69
C SER A 71 -2.23 -26.42 -12.26
N SER A 72 -1.57 -27.25 -13.07
CA SER A 72 -2.23 -28.40 -13.70
C SER A 72 -2.88 -29.30 -12.65
N GLY A 73 -4.19 -29.57 -12.82
CA GLY A 73 -4.99 -30.31 -11.85
C GLY A 73 -5.34 -29.53 -10.56
N MET A 74 -5.27 -28.19 -10.60
CA MET A 74 -5.76 -27.30 -9.54
C MET A 74 -6.55 -26.12 -10.11
N LEU A 75 -7.64 -25.75 -9.42
CA LEU A 75 -8.46 -24.58 -9.73
C LEU A 75 -8.81 -23.84 -8.44
N ILE A 76 -8.99 -22.52 -8.51
CA ILE A 76 -9.55 -21.75 -7.38
C ILE A 76 -11.04 -22.06 -7.32
N ARG A 77 -11.48 -22.68 -6.23
CA ARG A 77 -12.89 -22.90 -5.94
C ARG A 77 -13.52 -21.64 -5.35
N GLU A 78 -12.80 -20.98 -4.44
CA GLU A 78 -13.34 -19.86 -3.67
C GLU A 78 -12.23 -18.95 -3.17
N VAL A 79 -12.47 -17.64 -3.15
CA VAL A 79 -11.62 -16.64 -2.51
C VAL A 79 -12.44 -15.93 -1.44
N ARG A 80 -12.01 -16.04 -0.18
CA ARG A 80 -12.69 -15.45 0.98
C ARG A 80 -11.95 -14.21 1.45
N LEU A 81 -12.36 -13.08 0.89
CA LEU A 81 -11.97 -11.76 1.35
C LEU A 81 -12.85 -11.36 2.54
N PRO A 82 -12.28 -10.91 3.67
CA PRO A 82 -13.08 -10.45 4.81
C PRO A 82 -13.85 -9.17 4.48
N PRO A 83 -14.85 -8.78 5.30
CA PRO A 83 -15.46 -7.46 5.19
C PRO A 83 -14.41 -6.34 5.30
N GLY A 84 -14.55 -5.30 4.48
CA GLY A 84 -13.70 -4.11 4.54
C GLY A 84 -14.39 -2.93 5.24
N GLU A 85 -13.65 -1.84 5.37
CA GLU A 85 -14.19 -0.56 5.81
C GLU A 85 -14.62 0.25 4.58
N VAL A 86 -15.88 0.71 4.55
CA VAL A 86 -16.39 1.55 3.48
C VAL A 86 -15.76 2.95 3.56
N LYS A 87 -15.23 3.42 2.45
CA LYS A 87 -14.60 4.73 2.28
C LYS A 87 -15.15 5.43 1.05
N ASN A 88 -15.48 6.70 1.17
CA ASN A 88 -15.66 7.57 0.00
C ASN A 88 -14.26 8.01 -0.46
N ASP A 89 -13.80 7.37 -1.52
CA ASP A 89 -12.51 7.60 -2.13
C ASP A 89 -12.60 8.69 -3.22
N PRO A 90 -11.70 9.69 -3.25
CA PRO A 90 -11.75 10.76 -4.24
C PRO A 90 -11.57 10.29 -5.69
N PHE A 91 -10.92 9.15 -5.92
CA PHE A 91 -10.62 8.65 -7.26
C PHE A 91 -11.68 7.67 -7.77
N PHE A 92 -12.26 6.88 -6.87
CA PHE A 92 -13.16 5.78 -7.24
C PHE A 92 -14.56 5.84 -6.62
N GLY A 93 -14.87 6.86 -5.82
CA GLY A 93 -16.13 6.95 -5.10
C GLY A 93 -16.20 5.98 -3.92
N THR A 94 -17.39 5.49 -3.60
CA THR A 94 -17.60 4.59 -2.45
C THR A 94 -16.99 3.22 -2.70
N MET A 95 -15.99 2.86 -1.88
CA MET A 95 -15.24 1.61 -2.00
C MET A 95 -15.09 0.92 -0.64
N GLU A 96 -15.05 -0.41 -0.61
CA GLU A 96 -14.57 -1.15 0.57
C GLU A 96 -13.03 -1.23 0.57
N THR A 97 -12.44 -0.95 1.72
CA THR A 97 -10.98 -0.84 1.88
C THR A 97 -10.45 -1.62 3.08
N TYR A 98 -9.17 -1.97 3.05
CA TYR A 98 -8.45 -2.60 4.14
C TYR A 98 -7.33 -1.69 4.61
N LYS A 99 -7.51 -1.08 5.79
CA LYS A 99 -6.48 -0.28 6.49
C LYS A 99 -5.67 -1.13 7.48
N LYS A 100 -6.28 -2.22 7.95
CA LYS A 100 -5.71 -3.16 8.91
C LYS A 100 -5.21 -4.41 8.20
N PRO A 101 -4.34 -5.21 8.85
CA PRO A 101 -3.97 -6.51 8.32
C PRO A 101 -5.20 -7.38 8.06
N ILE A 102 -5.16 -8.11 6.96
CA ILE A 102 -6.20 -9.06 6.59
C ILE A 102 -5.58 -10.40 6.21
N GLN A 103 -6.34 -11.46 6.42
CA GLN A 103 -6.04 -12.79 5.92
C GLN A 103 -7.10 -13.16 4.88
N VAL A 104 -6.65 -13.63 3.71
CA VAL A 104 -7.50 -14.11 2.63
C VAL A 104 -7.30 -15.60 2.49
N GLU A 105 -8.40 -16.35 2.52
CA GLU A 105 -8.37 -17.79 2.25
C GLU A 105 -8.70 -18.05 0.78
N ILE A 106 -7.79 -18.73 0.09
CA ILE A 106 -7.95 -19.11 -1.32
C ILE A 106 -8.07 -20.63 -1.32
N VAL A 107 -9.29 -21.13 -1.44
CA VAL A 107 -9.54 -22.57 -1.39
C VAL A 107 -9.51 -23.14 -2.78
N LEU A 108 -8.77 -24.25 -2.93
CA LEU A 108 -8.53 -24.89 -4.20
C LEU A 108 -9.31 -26.19 -4.32
N ASP A 109 -9.79 -26.45 -5.52
CA ASP A 109 -10.06 -27.82 -5.97
C ASP A 109 -8.76 -28.38 -6.53
N ARG A 110 -8.35 -29.56 -6.05
CA ARG A 110 -7.02 -30.12 -6.30
C ARG A 110 -7.11 -31.62 -6.50
N THR A 111 -6.58 -32.09 -7.62
CA THR A 111 -6.38 -33.54 -7.84
C THR A 111 -5.28 -34.07 -6.93
N PRO A 112 -5.32 -35.35 -6.49
CA PRO A 112 -4.35 -35.90 -5.53
C PRO A 112 -2.88 -35.80 -5.97
N LYS A 113 -2.60 -35.80 -7.28
CA LYS A 113 -1.24 -35.75 -7.85
C LYS A 113 -0.71 -34.33 -8.07
N ALA A 114 -1.58 -33.33 -8.13
CA ALA A 114 -1.14 -31.95 -8.31
C ALA A 114 -0.44 -31.49 -7.03
N LYS A 115 0.76 -30.92 -7.10
CA LYS A 115 1.49 -30.43 -5.90
C LYS A 115 2.01 -29.00 -6.03
N ARG A 116 2.37 -28.61 -7.25
CA ARG A 116 2.97 -27.31 -7.55
C ARG A 116 1.94 -26.38 -8.15
N LEU A 117 2.02 -25.11 -7.79
CA LEU A 117 1.29 -24.02 -8.41
C LEU A 117 2.09 -22.73 -8.28
N THR A 118 1.76 -21.76 -9.11
CA THR A 118 2.19 -20.37 -8.96
C THR A 118 0.95 -19.53 -8.64
N LEU A 119 0.90 -18.90 -7.47
CA LEU A 119 -0.16 -17.95 -7.12
C LEU A 119 0.18 -16.57 -7.68
N LEU A 120 -0.73 -15.99 -8.45
CA LEU A 120 -0.69 -14.58 -8.82
C LEU A 120 -1.63 -13.78 -7.90
N ALA A 121 -1.07 -12.94 -7.05
CA ALA A 121 -1.82 -12.00 -6.23
C ALA A 121 -1.83 -10.63 -6.91
N ASN A 122 -3.03 -10.13 -7.24
CA ASN A 122 -3.23 -8.81 -7.83
C ASN A 122 -3.91 -7.93 -6.78
N TYR A 123 -3.41 -6.71 -6.62
CA TYR A 123 -3.93 -5.77 -5.64
C TYR A 123 -3.65 -4.33 -6.04
N GLN A 124 -4.43 -3.41 -5.49
CA GLN A 124 -4.20 -1.98 -5.64
C GLN A 124 -4.56 -1.28 -4.33
N GLY A 125 -3.82 -0.24 -4.01
CA GLY A 125 -4.04 0.56 -2.82
C GLY A 125 -3.52 1.98 -2.96
N CYS A 126 -3.78 2.80 -1.95
CA CYS A 126 -3.33 4.18 -1.90
C CYS A 126 -2.78 4.53 -0.51
N ASN A 127 -2.08 5.66 -0.45
CA ASN A 127 -1.73 6.34 0.78
C ASN A 127 -2.73 7.47 1.03
N GLU A 128 -3.40 7.44 2.18
CA GLU A 128 -4.44 8.38 2.56
C GLU A 128 -3.90 9.79 2.81
N LYS A 129 -2.69 9.93 3.36
CA LYS A 129 -2.14 11.22 3.80
C LYS A 129 -1.60 12.04 2.64
N ILE A 130 -0.83 11.42 1.75
CA ILE A 130 -0.24 12.11 0.59
C ILE A 130 -1.12 12.02 -0.67
N GLY A 131 -2.23 11.27 -0.61
CA GLY A 131 -3.17 11.14 -1.73
C GLY A 131 -2.64 10.36 -2.93
N VAL A 132 -1.57 9.58 -2.76
CA VAL A 132 -0.94 8.81 -3.84
C VAL A 132 -1.59 7.45 -3.96
N CYS A 133 -2.12 7.14 -5.13
CA CYS A 133 -2.60 5.81 -5.49
C CYS A 133 -1.57 5.05 -6.31
N TYR A 134 -1.23 3.85 -5.86
CA TYR A 134 -0.29 3.00 -6.56
C TYR A 134 -0.97 2.38 -7.79
N PRO A 135 -0.25 2.12 -8.88
CA PRO A 135 -0.80 1.37 -10.01
C PRO A 135 -1.16 -0.07 -9.56
N PRO A 136 -1.95 -0.81 -10.35
CA PRO A 136 -2.19 -2.22 -10.08
C PRO A 136 -0.88 -3.00 -9.91
N GLN A 137 -0.77 -3.74 -8.82
CA GLN A 137 0.36 -4.59 -8.49
C GLN A 137 0.04 -6.04 -8.80
N GLN A 138 1.03 -6.80 -9.27
CA GLN A 138 0.97 -8.25 -9.40
C GLN A 138 2.20 -8.88 -8.75
N LYS A 139 1.99 -9.83 -7.85
CA LYS A 139 3.04 -10.63 -7.21
C LYS A 139 2.85 -12.11 -7.49
N SER A 140 3.95 -12.81 -7.70
CA SER A 140 3.98 -14.23 -8.04
C SER A 140 4.62 -15.02 -6.92
N PHE A 141 4.00 -16.13 -6.51
CA PHE A 141 4.49 -17.00 -5.45
C PHE A 141 4.43 -18.45 -5.91
N ASP A 142 5.59 -19.09 -6.02
CA ASP A 142 5.66 -20.52 -6.29
C ASP A 142 5.45 -21.30 -5.00
N LEU A 143 4.48 -22.21 -5.01
CA LEU A 143 4.06 -22.98 -3.85
C LEU A 143 4.09 -24.47 -4.17
N VAL A 144 4.46 -25.25 -3.16
CA VAL A 144 4.48 -26.72 -3.23
C VAL A 144 3.74 -27.26 -2.02
N PHE A 145 2.57 -27.87 -2.26
CA PHE A 145 1.89 -28.63 -1.22
C PHE A 145 2.71 -29.88 -0.87
N PRO A 146 2.71 -30.29 0.42
CA PRO A 146 3.34 -31.55 0.82
C PRO A 146 2.78 -32.75 0.05
#